data_AF-A0A2S0KRS0-F1
#
_entry.id   AF-A0A2S0KRS0-F1
#
_cell.length_a   1.000
_cell.length_b   1.000
_cell.length_c   1.000
_cell.angle_alpha   90.00
_cell.angle_beta   90.00
_cell.angle_gamma   90.00
#
_symmetry.space_group_name_H-M   'P 1'
#
loop_
_entity.id
_entity.type
_entity.pdbx_description
1 polymer ?
#
loop_
_entity_poly.entity_id
_entity_poly.type
_entity_poly.pdbx_seq_one_letter_code
_entity_poly.pdbx_strand_id
1 'polypeptide(L)'
;MLKLQEVIMKITIPSRENQLIELENDRLKLQIDRELWSSSADQVSFEDYRNWRAQCLYASAKQGRLKELPPEVWLLILLEAPRTAIYCPCFSEFSALDWVELLKRHPQLAEFCEDFTLFLCDQITSIILSQPKLLCCFPAESVDWIALLQQDAETFAPRCPDWRFSAEEWGMLLKASPQLRVYCDIKAWDASAWNIVLQSAPYLFQECPCVSEWRTWQWTELLIRQPQLAAFCRCWKNLSITEWAELLSVQPRLISYCPNPRPPAMLVGFLISSPESAAYIKDWSCFSLYDWLLMLRNSCDFEPHCNCWERFPVSYWWNLLFHQPDYIERCPVINQFSEEDWQLLCRKHPLLKKYRP
;
A
#
# COMPACT_ATOMS: atom_id res chain seq x y z
N MET A 1 60.79 43.83 -57.98
CA MET A 1 59.63 44.50 -57.37
C MET A 1 58.54 44.57 -58.43
N LEU A 2 57.33 44.03 -58.34
CA LEU A 2 56.57 43.21 -57.38
C LEU A 2 55.55 42.43 -58.26
N LYS A 3 55.32 41.14 -57.98
CA LYS A 3 54.43 40.24 -58.75
C LYS A 3 52.97 40.41 -58.29
N LEU A 4 52.06 40.52 -59.26
CA LEU A 4 50.62 40.28 -59.13
C LEU A 4 50.23 39.34 -60.29
N GLN A 5 49.83 38.10 -59.98
CA GLN A 5 49.17 37.20 -60.92
C GLN A 5 47.97 36.54 -60.24
N GLU A 6 46.87 36.57 -60.98
CA GLU A 6 45.46 36.40 -60.60
C GLU A 6 45.03 34.94 -60.40
N VAL A 7 43.97 34.77 -59.61
CA VAL A 7 43.27 33.50 -59.33
C VAL A 7 42.02 33.39 -60.21
N ILE A 8 41.87 32.29 -60.94
CA ILE A 8 40.65 31.93 -61.69
C ILE A 8 39.81 30.96 -60.83
N MET A 9 38.55 31.31 -60.53
CA MET A 9 37.56 30.40 -59.92
C MET A 9 36.73 29.69 -61.00
N LYS A 10 36.72 28.35 -60.98
CA LYS A 10 35.77 27.51 -61.74
C LYS A 10 34.49 27.30 -60.92
N ILE A 11 33.33 27.43 -61.56
CA ILE A 11 32.01 27.11 -60.99
C ILE A 11 31.66 25.66 -61.35
N THR A 12 31.32 24.85 -60.35
CA THR A 12 30.91 23.44 -60.50
C THR A 12 29.42 23.31 -60.21
N ILE A 13 28.65 22.68 -61.12
CA ILE A 13 27.21 22.48 -60.98
C ILE A 13 26.95 21.18 -60.16
N PRO A 14 26.06 21.18 -59.14
CA PRO A 14 25.76 20.01 -58.31
C PRO A 14 25.09 18.85 -59.08
N SER A 15 25.29 17.61 -58.62
CA SER A 15 24.68 16.40 -59.21
C SER A 15 23.16 16.38 -59.07
N ARG A 16 22.49 15.61 -59.93
CA ARG A 16 21.01 15.51 -60.01
C ARG A 16 20.36 14.97 -58.73
N GLU A 17 21.07 14.13 -57.97
CA GLU A 17 20.63 13.65 -56.65
C GLU A 17 20.64 14.77 -55.60
N ASN A 18 21.67 15.62 -55.59
CA ASN A 18 21.72 16.77 -54.68
C ASN A 18 20.62 17.79 -55.00
N GLN A 19 20.28 17.95 -56.28
CA GLN A 19 19.15 18.80 -56.70
C GLN A 19 17.79 18.24 -56.28
N LEU A 20 17.62 16.91 -56.26
CA LEU A 20 16.39 16.26 -55.76
C LEU A 20 16.26 16.41 -54.25
N ILE A 21 17.36 16.23 -53.51
CA ILE A 21 17.41 16.45 -52.05
C ILE A 21 17.13 17.92 -51.70
N GLU A 22 17.67 18.88 -52.44
CA GLU A 22 17.34 20.30 -52.27
C GLU A 22 15.87 20.60 -52.53
N LEU A 23 15.29 20.01 -53.58
CA LEU A 23 13.87 20.20 -53.93
C LEU A 23 12.91 19.64 -52.88
N GLU A 24 13.26 18.49 -52.28
CA GLU A 24 12.48 17.85 -51.22
C GLU A 24 12.60 18.63 -49.90
N ASN A 25 13.79 19.17 -49.61
CA ASN A 25 14.01 20.09 -48.49
C ASN A 25 13.24 21.40 -48.64
N ASP A 26 13.13 21.95 -49.84
CA ASP A 26 12.37 23.18 -50.09
C ASP A 26 10.86 22.96 -49.99
N ARG A 27 10.37 21.77 -50.38
CA ARG A 27 8.97 21.35 -50.15
C ARG A 27 8.64 21.23 -48.67
N LEU A 28 9.51 20.58 -47.89
CA LEU A 28 9.36 20.44 -46.44
C LEU A 28 9.39 21.80 -45.72
N LYS A 29 10.29 22.70 -46.16
CA LYS A 29 10.37 24.08 -45.66
C LYS A 29 9.05 24.84 -45.83
N LEU A 30 8.45 24.75 -47.02
CA LEU A 30 7.16 25.40 -47.31
C LEU A 30 6.00 24.81 -46.50
N GLN A 31 6.03 23.51 -46.19
CA GLN A 31 5.01 22.84 -45.38
C GLN A 31 5.11 23.25 -43.90
N ILE A 32 6.33 23.36 -43.37
CA ILE A 32 6.60 23.86 -42.02
C ILE A 32 6.18 25.33 -41.88
N ASP A 33 6.54 26.17 -42.85
CA ASP A 33 6.12 27.58 -42.85
C ASP A 33 4.58 27.67 -42.86
N ARG A 34 3.89 26.88 -43.68
CA ARG A 34 2.41 26.88 -43.73
C ARG A 34 1.74 26.53 -42.41
N GLU A 35 2.30 25.57 -41.66
CA GLU A 35 1.77 25.18 -40.35
C GLU A 35 2.06 26.23 -39.27
N LEU A 36 3.25 26.86 -39.32
CA LEU A 36 3.66 27.93 -38.41
C LEU A 36 2.78 29.20 -38.52
N TRP A 37 2.32 29.56 -39.72
CA TRP A 37 1.48 30.74 -39.94
C TRP A 37 -0.02 30.51 -39.68
N SER A 38 -0.46 29.27 -39.43
CA SER A 38 -1.87 28.94 -39.17
C SER A 38 -2.30 29.10 -37.71
N SER A 39 -1.35 29.35 -36.81
CA SER A 39 -1.56 29.46 -35.37
C SER A 39 -1.05 30.80 -34.85
N SER A 40 -1.81 31.88 -35.02
CA SER A 40 -1.53 33.12 -34.29
C SER A 40 -2.74 34.06 -34.27
N ALA A 41 -3.25 34.30 -33.07
CA ALA A 41 -3.74 35.61 -32.67
C ALA A 41 -3.32 35.86 -31.22
N ASP A 42 -2.36 36.79 -31.09
CA ASP A 42 -2.04 37.68 -29.97
C ASP A 42 -1.67 37.13 -28.59
N GLN A 43 -0.37 37.19 -28.29
CA GLN A 43 0.27 38.18 -27.42
C GLN A 43 1.70 37.69 -27.14
N VAL A 44 2.69 38.59 -27.21
CA VAL A 44 4.12 38.30 -26.95
C VAL A 44 4.24 37.60 -25.60
N SER A 45 4.45 36.30 -25.67
CA SER A 45 4.32 35.33 -24.60
C SER A 45 5.53 34.41 -24.73
N PHE A 46 5.89 33.72 -23.65
CA PHE A 46 6.95 32.71 -23.56
C PHE A 46 7.10 31.77 -24.78
N GLU A 47 6.05 31.60 -25.59
CA GLU A 47 6.04 30.95 -26.90
C GLU A 47 7.07 31.50 -27.91
N ASP A 48 7.35 32.81 -27.96
CA ASP A 48 8.33 33.39 -28.89
C ASP A 48 9.76 32.97 -28.56
N TYR A 49 10.06 32.78 -27.27
CA TYR A 49 11.36 32.31 -26.81
C TYR A 49 11.55 30.81 -27.06
N ARG A 50 10.50 30.00 -26.88
CA ARG A 50 10.49 28.59 -27.30
C ARG A 50 10.64 28.45 -28.81
N ASN A 51 9.93 29.28 -29.57
CA ASN A 51 9.99 29.29 -31.03
C ASN A 51 11.38 29.68 -31.54
N TRP A 52 12.04 30.68 -30.96
CA TRP A 52 13.42 31.03 -31.30
C TRP A 52 14.39 29.89 -30.99
N ARG A 53 14.25 29.24 -29.83
CA ARG A 53 15.12 28.11 -29.44
C ARG A 53 14.91 26.89 -30.35
N ALA A 54 13.66 26.60 -30.73
CA ALA A 54 13.33 25.58 -31.72
C ALA A 54 13.89 25.91 -33.11
N GLN A 55 13.84 27.18 -33.54
CA GLN A 55 14.44 27.66 -34.79
C GLN A 55 15.97 27.55 -34.78
N CYS A 56 16.63 27.86 -33.66
CA CYS A 56 18.08 27.69 -33.51
C CYS A 56 18.48 26.21 -33.54
N LEU A 57 17.73 25.34 -32.84
CA LEU A 57 17.93 23.89 -32.90
C LEU A 57 17.75 23.37 -34.33
N TYR A 58 16.72 23.81 -35.05
CA TYR A 58 16.49 23.46 -36.45
C TYR A 58 17.61 23.96 -37.38
N ALA A 59 18.12 25.17 -37.17
CA ALA A 59 19.26 25.70 -37.91
C ALA A 59 20.56 24.92 -37.63
N SER A 60 20.80 24.51 -36.38
CA SER A 60 21.90 23.63 -35.99
C SER A 60 21.74 22.21 -36.54
N ALA A 61 20.51 21.71 -36.66
CA ALA A 61 20.18 20.43 -37.31
C ALA A 61 20.62 20.45 -38.77
N LYS A 62 20.24 21.53 -39.47
CA LYS A 62 20.56 21.75 -40.88
C LYS A 62 22.07 21.90 -41.15
N GLN A 63 22.83 22.31 -40.14
CA GLN A 63 24.30 22.40 -40.20
C GLN A 63 25.01 21.10 -39.77
N GLY A 64 24.28 20.03 -39.44
CA GLY A 64 24.84 18.73 -39.04
C GLY A 64 25.43 18.67 -37.63
N ARG A 65 25.34 19.77 -36.85
CA ARG A 65 25.98 19.88 -35.52
C ARG A 65 25.18 19.25 -34.39
N LEU A 66 23.90 18.95 -34.62
CA LEU A 66 23.06 18.29 -33.60
C LEU A 66 23.49 16.85 -33.31
N LYS A 67 24.17 16.18 -34.26
CA LYS A 67 24.60 14.79 -34.08
C LYS A 67 25.71 14.64 -33.02
N GLU A 68 26.35 15.73 -32.62
CA GLU A 68 27.47 15.75 -31.66
C GLU A 68 27.02 16.09 -30.23
N LEU A 69 25.73 16.39 -30.02
CA LEU A 69 25.22 16.69 -28.69
C LEU A 69 25.13 15.42 -27.83
N PRO A 70 25.47 15.50 -26.53
CA PRO A 70 25.42 14.35 -25.64
C PRO A 70 23.95 13.95 -25.33
N PRO A 71 23.69 12.69 -24.95
CA PRO A 71 22.35 12.16 -24.71
C PRO A 71 21.53 12.98 -23.70
N GLU A 72 22.14 13.50 -22.63
CA GLU A 72 21.43 14.26 -21.59
C GLU A 72 20.88 15.59 -22.12
N VAL A 73 21.57 16.20 -23.09
CA VAL A 73 21.11 17.42 -23.75
C VAL A 73 19.97 17.08 -24.73
N TRP A 74 20.06 15.96 -25.43
CA TRP A 74 18.99 15.47 -26.29
C TRP A 74 17.72 15.14 -25.50
N LEU A 75 17.84 14.54 -24.32
CA LEU A 75 16.71 14.30 -23.42
C LEU A 75 15.95 15.60 -23.12
N LEU A 76 16.66 16.66 -22.70
CA LEU A 76 16.05 17.97 -22.42
C LEU A 76 15.39 18.57 -23.66
N ILE A 77 16.02 18.43 -24.84
CA ILE A 77 15.44 18.89 -26.11
C ILE A 77 14.14 18.16 -26.40
N LEU A 78 14.11 16.83 -26.26
CA LEU A 78 12.94 16.01 -26.57
C LEU A 78 11.79 16.23 -25.57
N LEU A 79 12.11 16.55 -24.31
CA LEU A 79 11.11 16.93 -23.31
C LEU A 79 10.40 18.25 -23.64
N GLU A 80 11.10 19.21 -24.27
CA GLU A 80 10.54 20.51 -24.64
C GLU A 80 9.97 20.53 -26.07
N ALA A 81 10.58 19.79 -27.00
CA ALA A 81 10.29 19.82 -28.43
C ALA A 81 10.29 18.39 -29.04
N PRO A 82 9.30 17.53 -28.72
CA PRO A 82 9.31 16.12 -29.13
C PRO A 82 9.33 15.90 -30.65
N ARG A 83 8.89 16.88 -31.45
CA ARG A 83 8.94 16.79 -32.93
C ARG A 83 10.37 16.72 -33.49
N THR A 84 11.40 17.09 -32.71
CA THR A 84 12.80 16.97 -33.14
C THR A 84 13.35 15.55 -33.01
N ALA A 85 12.54 14.59 -32.56
CA ALA A 85 12.90 13.19 -32.41
C ALA A 85 13.52 12.57 -33.67
N ILE A 86 13.02 12.93 -34.85
CA ILE A 86 13.54 12.46 -36.15
C ILE A 86 15.03 12.80 -36.39
N TYR A 87 15.59 13.75 -35.63
CA TYR A 87 16.99 14.17 -35.74
C TYR A 87 17.89 13.59 -34.63
N CYS A 88 17.31 12.92 -33.63
CA CYS A 88 18.04 12.38 -32.49
C CYS A 88 18.84 11.14 -32.91
N PRO A 89 20.19 11.12 -32.76
CA PRO A 89 21.00 9.96 -33.13
C PRO A 89 21.19 8.94 -32.00
N CYS A 90 20.78 9.27 -30.76
CA CYS A 90 21.25 8.60 -29.53
C CYS A 90 20.13 7.93 -28.71
N PHE A 91 19.01 7.53 -29.34
CA PHE A 91 17.93 6.81 -28.64
C PHE A 91 18.40 5.53 -27.94
N SER A 92 19.38 4.83 -28.51
CA SER A 92 20.00 3.64 -27.93
C SER A 92 20.85 3.91 -26.68
N GLU A 93 21.19 5.18 -26.41
CA GLU A 93 21.99 5.59 -25.25
C GLU A 93 21.12 6.03 -24.06
N PHE A 94 19.81 6.18 -24.26
CA PHE A 94 18.88 6.54 -23.19
C PHE A 94 18.68 5.39 -22.22
N SER A 95 18.73 5.72 -20.93
CA SER A 95 18.38 4.77 -19.88
C SER A 95 16.88 4.51 -19.84
N ALA A 96 16.47 3.44 -19.16
CA ALA A 96 15.05 3.17 -18.91
C ALA A 96 14.34 4.35 -18.20
N LEU A 97 15.04 5.07 -17.31
CA LEU A 97 14.47 6.23 -16.61
C LEU A 97 14.26 7.43 -17.54
N ASP A 98 15.17 7.65 -18.47
CA ASP A 98 15.05 8.71 -19.49
C ASP A 98 13.81 8.46 -20.36
N TRP A 99 13.64 7.21 -20.79
CA TRP A 99 12.47 6.78 -21.53
C TRP A 99 11.18 6.86 -20.73
N VAL A 100 11.18 6.52 -19.43
CA VAL A 100 10.00 6.69 -18.57
C VAL A 100 9.55 8.14 -18.57
N GLU A 101 10.46 9.09 -18.38
CA GLU A 101 10.11 10.52 -18.36
C GLU A 101 9.60 11.01 -19.72
N LEU A 102 10.26 10.59 -20.80
CA LEU A 102 9.84 10.92 -22.16
C LEU A 102 8.46 10.36 -22.49
N LEU A 103 8.21 9.08 -22.24
CA LEU A 103 6.95 8.42 -22.60
C LEU A 103 5.78 8.93 -21.77
N LYS A 104 6.00 9.28 -20.49
CA LYS A 104 4.96 9.88 -19.64
C LYS A 104 4.48 11.22 -20.17
N ARG A 105 5.38 12.06 -20.72
CA ARG A 105 5.04 13.38 -21.27
C ARG A 105 4.61 13.33 -22.74
N HIS A 106 5.30 12.51 -23.53
CA HIS A 106 5.26 12.50 -25.00
C HIS A 106 5.12 11.07 -25.53
N PRO A 107 3.93 10.47 -25.41
CA PRO A 107 3.71 9.07 -25.79
C PRO A 107 3.93 8.77 -27.28
N GLN A 108 3.89 9.77 -28.16
CA GLN A 108 4.24 9.61 -29.58
C GLN A 108 5.69 9.16 -29.78
N LEU A 109 6.59 9.43 -28.82
CA LEU A 109 7.99 9.02 -28.89
C LEU A 109 8.19 7.50 -28.73
N ALA A 110 7.12 6.76 -28.40
CA ALA A 110 7.14 5.31 -28.36
C ALA A 110 7.58 4.67 -29.68
N GLU A 111 7.37 5.34 -30.83
CA GLU A 111 7.82 4.86 -32.13
C GLU A 111 9.35 4.76 -32.27
N PHE A 112 10.10 5.50 -31.44
CA PHE A 112 11.57 5.49 -31.42
C PHE A 112 12.15 4.58 -30.33
N CYS A 113 11.30 3.98 -29.48
CA CYS A 113 11.73 3.05 -28.45
C CYS A 113 11.83 1.64 -29.05
N GLU A 114 13.06 1.16 -29.24
CA GLU A 114 13.32 -0.13 -29.90
C GLU A 114 13.04 -1.33 -28.98
N ASP A 115 13.15 -1.15 -27.66
CA ASP A 115 13.09 -2.25 -26.70
C ASP A 115 12.24 -1.91 -25.46
N PHE A 116 10.99 -2.39 -25.48
CA PHE A 116 10.07 -2.27 -24.34
C PHE A 116 10.34 -3.28 -23.21
N THR A 117 11.31 -4.18 -23.36
CA THR A 117 11.74 -5.11 -22.30
C THR A 117 12.73 -4.47 -21.32
N LEU A 118 13.23 -3.27 -21.62
CA LEU A 118 14.13 -2.48 -20.76
C LEU A 118 13.47 -2.03 -19.45
N PHE A 119 12.14 -1.94 -19.41
CA PHE A 119 11.41 -1.34 -18.29
C PHE A 119 11.13 -2.36 -17.18
N LEU A 120 11.31 -1.92 -15.95
CA LEU A 120 10.85 -2.65 -14.78
C LEU A 120 9.32 -2.54 -14.63
N CYS A 121 8.71 -3.50 -13.94
CA CYS A 121 7.26 -3.59 -13.78
C CYS A 121 6.62 -2.30 -13.19
N ASP A 122 7.29 -1.67 -12.22
CA ASP A 122 6.87 -0.41 -11.61
C ASP A 122 6.97 0.79 -12.59
N GLN A 123 8.00 0.80 -13.44
CA GLN A 123 8.17 1.78 -14.50
C GLN A 123 7.09 1.64 -15.58
N ILE A 124 6.79 0.41 -16.02
CA ILE A 124 5.71 0.09 -16.96
C ILE A 124 4.38 0.61 -16.41
N THR A 125 4.09 0.30 -15.15
CA THR A 125 2.87 0.77 -14.46
C THR A 125 2.79 2.30 -14.44
N SER A 126 3.88 2.98 -14.09
CA SER A 126 3.98 4.45 -14.07
C SER A 126 3.74 5.09 -15.44
N ILE A 127 4.28 4.49 -16.51
CA ILE A 127 4.07 4.93 -17.90
C ILE A 127 2.60 4.75 -18.29
N ILE A 128 2.04 3.55 -18.09
CA ILE A 128 0.68 3.22 -18.51
C ILE A 128 -0.37 4.06 -17.77
N LEU A 129 -0.19 4.29 -16.47
CA LEU A 129 -1.08 5.17 -15.70
C LEU A 129 -1.07 6.61 -16.23
N SER A 130 0.09 7.08 -16.71
CA SER A 130 0.21 8.43 -17.29
C SER A 130 -0.31 8.49 -18.73
N GLN A 131 -0.15 7.41 -19.48
CA GLN A 131 -0.47 7.32 -20.91
C GLN A 131 -1.09 5.95 -21.25
N PRO A 132 -2.39 5.73 -20.98
CA PRO A 132 -3.04 4.42 -21.14
C PRO A 132 -2.99 3.83 -22.56
N LYS A 133 -2.81 4.67 -23.57
CA LYS A 133 -2.66 4.25 -24.97
C LYS A 133 -1.36 3.49 -25.25
N LEU A 134 -0.35 3.62 -24.40
CA LEU A 134 0.92 2.89 -24.52
C LEU A 134 0.84 1.45 -24.02
N LEU A 135 -0.29 1.03 -23.44
CA LEU A 135 -0.49 -0.34 -22.96
C LEU A 135 -0.21 -1.40 -24.04
N CYS A 136 -0.54 -1.11 -25.31
CA CYS A 136 -0.30 -2.04 -26.41
C CYS A 136 1.17 -2.23 -26.77
N CYS A 137 2.07 -1.38 -26.26
CA CYS A 137 3.51 -1.50 -26.47
C CYS A 137 4.16 -2.53 -25.54
N PHE A 138 3.49 -2.90 -24.45
CA PHE A 138 4.03 -3.81 -23.44
C PHE A 138 3.41 -5.20 -23.58
N PRO A 139 4.20 -6.29 -23.42
CA PRO A 139 3.65 -7.63 -23.26
C PRO A 139 2.70 -7.71 -22.07
N ALA A 140 1.62 -8.46 -22.19
CA ALA A 140 0.60 -8.52 -21.13
C ALA A 140 1.15 -9.07 -19.81
N GLU A 141 2.13 -9.96 -19.89
CA GLU A 141 2.82 -10.61 -18.78
C GLU A 141 3.80 -9.71 -18.02
N SER A 142 4.25 -8.60 -18.62
CA SER A 142 5.13 -7.63 -17.94
C SER A 142 4.35 -6.51 -17.22
N VAL A 143 3.02 -6.48 -17.40
CA VAL A 143 2.14 -5.49 -16.83
C VAL A 143 1.57 -5.98 -15.49
N ASP A 144 1.75 -5.18 -14.44
CA ASP A 144 1.06 -5.39 -13.17
C ASP A 144 -0.41 -4.95 -13.28
N TRP A 145 -1.25 -5.87 -13.73
CA TRP A 145 -2.69 -5.64 -13.85
C TRP A 145 -3.36 -5.35 -12.51
N ILE A 146 -2.84 -5.89 -11.41
CA ILE A 146 -3.39 -5.61 -10.08
C ILE A 146 -3.18 -4.15 -9.75
N ALA A 147 -1.96 -3.64 -9.89
CA ALA A 147 -1.64 -2.24 -9.63
C ALA A 147 -2.45 -1.29 -10.52
N LEU A 148 -2.58 -1.59 -11.82
CA LEU A 148 -3.35 -0.77 -12.75
C LEU A 148 -4.86 -0.73 -12.40
N LEU A 149 -5.46 -1.88 -12.14
CA LEU A 149 -6.90 -1.99 -11.83
C LEU A 149 -7.24 -1.40 -10.46
N GLN A 150 -6.31 -1.42 -9.50
CA GLN A 150 -6.49 -0.75 -8.21
C GLN A 150 -6.48 0.77 -8.33
N GLN A 151 -5.69 1.33 -9.24
CA GLN A 151 -5.56 2.77 -9.42
C GLN A 151 -6.63 3.35 -10.35
N ASP A 152 -6.96 2.65 -11.45
CA ASP A 152 -7.95 3.09 -12.43
C ASP A 152 -8.69 1.91 -13.09
N ALA A 153 -9.62 1.33 -12.33
CA ALA A 153 -10.46 0.24 -12.80
C ALA A 153 -11.29 0.59 -14.03
N GLU A 154 -11.76 1.84 -14.16
CA GLU A 154 -12.63 2.26 -15.26
C GLU A 154 -11.90 2.22 -16.59
N THR A 155 -10.66 2.71 -16.62
CA THR A 155 -9.81 2.71 -17.81
C THR A 155 -9.30 1.30 -18.15
N PHE A 156 -8.88 0.50 -17.16
CA PHE A 156 -8.14 -0.74 -17.44
C PHE A 156 -8.98 -2.01 -17.45
N ALA A 157 -10.16 -2.05 -16.80
CA ALA A 157 -11.00 -3.24 -16.81
C ALA A 157 -11.39 -3.73 -18.22
N PRO A 158 -11.80 -2.85 -19.18
CA PRO A 158 -12.11 -3.29 -20.54
C PRO A 158 -10.91 -3.80 -21.34
N ARG A 159 -9.68 -3.54 -20.86
CA ARG A 159 -8.41 -3.86 -21.52
C ARG A 159 -7.70 -5.05 -20.88
N CYS A 160 -8.21 -5.55 -19.75
CA CYS A 160 -7.61 -6.66 -19.03
C CYS A 160 -7.69 -7.94 -19.88
N PRO A 161 -6.55 -8.64 -20.10
CA PRO A 161 -6.48 -9.77 -21.04
C PRO A 161 -7.25 -10.99 -20.52
N ASP A 162 -7.21 -11.23 -19.21
CA ASP A 162 -8.02 -12.22 -18.53
C ASP A 162 -8.33 -11.79 -17.08
N TRP A 163 -9.30 -12.46 -16.47
CA TRP A 163 -9.75 -12.22 -15.10
C TRP A 163 -9.34 -13.35 -14.15
N ARG A 164 -8.24 -14.06 -14.45
CA ARG A 164 -7.79 -15.23 -13.68
C ARG A 164 -6.90 -14.80 -12.51
N PHE A 165 -7.49 -14.04 -11.59
CA PHE A 165 -6.82 -13.66 -10.34
C PHE A 165 -7.05 -14.69 -9.25
N SER A 166 -6.06 -14.86 -8.39
CA SER A 166 -6.16 -15.59 -7.13
C SER A 166 -7.15 -14.93 -6.17
N ALA A 167 -7.54 -15.65 -5.11
CA ALA A 167 -8.44 -15.10 -4.10
C ALA A 167 -7.85 -13.89 -3.36
N GLU A 168 -6.53 -13.88 -3.13
CA GLU A 168 -5.83 -12.76 -2.49
C GLU A 168 -5.86 -11.51 -3.37
N GLU A 169 -5.53 -11.67 -4.65
CA GLU A 169 -5.59 -10.61 -5.66
C GLU A 169 -7.01 -10.07 -5.83
N TRP A 170 -8.02 -10.94 -5.90
CA TRP A 170 -9.41 -10.51 -5.91
C TRP A 170 -9.80 -9.75 -4.64
N GLY A 171 -9.34 -10.20 -3.47
CA GLY A 171 -9.54 -9.48 -2.21
C GLY A 171 -8.95 -8.07 -2.26
N MET A 172 -7.75 -7.91 -2.81
CA MET A 172 -7.09 -6.61 -2.99
C MET A 172 -7.82 -5.71 -4.00
N LEU A 173 -8.23 -6.27 -5.14
CA LEU A 173 -8.96 -5.57 -6.20
C LEU A 173 -10.33 -5.09 -5.73
N LEU A 174 -11.11 -5.96 -5.09
CA LEU A 174 -12.48 -5.67 -4.65
C LEU A 174 -12.53 -4.75 -3.44
N LYS A 175 -11.44 -4.69 -2.66
CA LYS A 175 -11.27 -3.69 -1.61
C LYS A 175 -11.04 -2.28 -2.19
N ALA A 176 -10.24 -2.18 -3.25
CA ALA A 176 -9.94 -0.89 -3.90
C ALA A 176 -11.09 -0.42 -4.82
N SER A 177 -11.64 -1.33 -5.61
CA SER A 177 -12.58 -1.06 -6.70
C SER A 177 -13.75 -2.06 -6.69
N PRO A 178 -14.77 -1.85 -5.83
CA PRO A 178 -15.92 -2.77 -5.71
C PRO A 178 -16.69 -3.02 -7.02
N GLN A 179 -16.65 -2.09 -7.97
CA GLN A 179 -17.26 -2.22 -9.30
C GLN A 179 -16.68 -3.37 -10.13
N LEU A 180 -15.44 -3.81 -9.84
CA LEU A 180 -14.83 -4.96 -10.50
C LEU A 180 -15.52 -6.29 -10.19
N ARG A 181 -16.42 -6.30 -9.19
CA ARG A 181 -17.27 -7.44 -8.84
C ARG A 181 -17.99 -8.05 -10.03
N VAL A 182 -18.32 -7.28 -11.07
CA VAL A 182 -19.01 -7.77 -12.28
C VAL A 182 -18.18 -8.76 -13.09
N TYR A 183 -16.85 -8.73 -12.95
CA TYR A 183 -15.93 -9.61 -13.66
C TYR A 183 -15.56 -10.88 -12.87
N CYS A 184 -15.94 -10.95 -11.60
CA CYS A 184 -15.68 -12.12 -10.76
C CYS A 184 -16.66 -13.25 -11.06
N ASP A 185 -16.15 -14.44 -11.36
CA ASP A 185 -16.93 -15.67 -11.28
C ASP A 185 -16.97 -16.19 -9.83
N ILE A 186 -17.70 -15.49 -8.97
CA ILE A 186 -17.82 -15.84 -7.54
C ILE A 186 -18.39 -17.25 -7.30
N LYS A 187 -19.04 -17.85 -8.30
CA LYS A 187 -19.59 -19.20 -8.20
C LYS A 187 -18.50 -20.26 -8.30
N ALA A 188 -17.34 -19.91 -8.86
CA ALA A 188 -16.18 -20.78 -8.93
C ALA A 188 -15.35 -20.78 -7.62
N TRP A 189 -15.63 -19.86 -6.69
CA TRP A 189 -14.89 -19.78 -5.43
C TRP A 189 -15.30 -20.86 -4.44
N ASP A 190 -14.29 -21.56 -3.90
CA ASP A 190 -14.46 -22.46 -2.78
C ASP A 190 -14.49 -21.72 -1.43
N ALA A 191 -14.67 -22.46 -0.33
CA ALA A 191 -14.76 -21.88 1.00
C ALA A 191 -13.46 -21.17 1.46
N SER A 192 -12.31 -21.57 0.93
CA SER A 192 -11.02 -20.94 1.24
C SER A 192 -10.90 -19.60 0.52
N ALA A 193 -11.20 -19.58 -0.78
CA ALA A 193 -11.20 -18.37 -1.60
C ALA A 193 -12.17 -17.32 -1.03
N TRP A 194 -13.39 -17.73 -0.65
CA TRP A 194 -14.33 -16.85 0.02
C TRP A 194 -13.78 -16.27 1.33
N ASN A 195 -13.09 -17.08 2.15
CA ASN A 195 -12.52 -16.60 3.39
C ASN A 195 -11.46 -15.51 3.16
N ILE A 196 -10.54 -15.75 2.21
CA ILE A 196 -9.49 -14.81 1.82
C ILE A 196 -10.08 -13.50 1.26
N VAL A 197 -11.07 -13.58 0.37
CA VAL A 197 -11.68 -12.38 -0.21
C VAL A 197 -12.41 -11.58 0.86
N LEU A 198 -13.20 -12.23 1.73
CA LEU A 198 -13.97 -11.54 2.77
C LEU A 198 -13.10 -10.87 3.82
N GLN A 199 -11.87 -11.37 4.04
CA GLN A 199 -10.85 -10.71 4.86
C GLN A 199 -10.50 -9.30 4.34
N SER A 200 -10.68 -9.01 3.05
CA SER A 200 -10.40 -7.71 2.42
C SER A 200 -11.66 -6.95 1.97
N ALA A 201 -12.70 -7.67 1.54
CA ALA A 201 -13.95 -7.13 1.00
C ALA A 201 -15.17 -7.66 1.78
N PRO A 202 -15.36 -7.25 3.04
CA PRO A 202 -16.40 -7.79 3.93
C PRO A 202 -17.83 -7.48 3.48
N TYR A 203 -18.04 -6.50 2.59
CA TYR A 203 -19.36 -6.16 2.07
C TYR A 203 -19.98 -7.28 1.22
N LEU A 204 -19.16 -8.20 0.71
CA LEU A 204 -19.61 -9.38 -0.05
C LEU A 204 -20.12 -10.52 0.85
N PHE A 205 -20.10 -10.35 2.17
CA PHE A 205 -20.43 -11.42 3.12
C PHE A 205 -21.82 -12.03 2.87
N GLN A 206 -22.81 -11.21 2.48
CA GLN A 206 -24.17 -11.67 2.21
C GLN A 206 -24.28 -12.54 0.94
N GLU A 207 -23.28 -12.50 0.07
CA GLU A 207 -23.23 -13.29 -1.16
C GLU A 207 -22.53 -14.64 -0.97
N CYS A 208 -21.86 -14.85 0.17
CA CYS A 208 -21.07 -16.04 0.42
C CYS A 208 -21.97 -17.25 0.74
N PRO A 209 -22.00 -18.30 -0.10
CA PRO A 209 -22.90 -19.43 0.08
C PRO A 209 -22.42 -20.41 1.16
N CYS A 210 -21.12 -20.42 1.48
CA CYS A 210 -20.49 -21.44 2.32
C CYS A 210 -20.30 -21.05 3.80
N VAL A 211 -20.75 -19.87 4.22
CA VAL A 211 -20.54 -19.35 5.59
C VAL A 211 -21.03 -20.34 6.66
N SER A 212 -22.14 -21.05 6.39
CA SER A 212 -22.71 -22.05 7.31
C SER A 212 -21.81 -23.27 7.54
N GLU A 213 -20.88 -23.54 6.63
CA GLU A 213 -19.99 -24.70 6.66
C GLU A 213 -18.61 -24.37 7.24
N TRP A 214 -18.34 -23.10 7.52
CA TRP A 214 -17.06 -22.64 8.01
C TRP A 214 -16.71 -23.21 9.38
N ARG A 215 -15.44 -23.61 9.52
CA ARG A 215 -14.87 -24.07 10.79
C ARG A 215 -14.33 -22.89 11.60
N THR A 216 -13.91 -23.18 12.83
CA THR A 216 -13.42 -22.19 13.79
C THR A 216 -12.25 -21.38 13.24
N TRP A 217 -11.28 -22.03 12.60
CA TRP A 217 -10.09 -21.35 12.06
C TRP A 217 -10.43 -20.30 10.99
N GLN A 218 -11.33 -20.61 10.06
CA GLN A 218 -11.80 -19.66 9.03
C GLN A 218 -12.46 -18.44 9.67
N TRP A 219 -13.28 -18.66 10.70
CA TRP A 219 -13.89 -17.58 11.45
C TRP A 219 -12.85 -16.75 12.21
N THR A 220 -11.87 -17.39 12.85
CA THR A 220 -10.78 -16.71 13.56
C THR A 220 -10.00 -15.79 12.61
N GLU A 221 -9.54 -16.31 11.46
CA GLU A 221 -8.83 -15.52 10.45
C GLU A 221 -9.66 -14.34 9.92
N LEU A 222 -10.94 -14.59 9.62
CA LEU A 222 -11.84 -13.53 9.18
C LEU A 222 -12.02 -12.46 10.26
N LEU A 223 -12.28 -12.85 11.51
CA LEU A 223 -12.63 -11.93 12.59
C LEU A 223 -11.44 -11.10 13.09
N ILE A 224 -10.22 -11.63 12.96
CA ILE A 224 -8.98 -10.86 13.19
C ILE A 224 -8.96 -9.61 12.30
N ARG A 225 -9.41 -9.73 11.04
CA ARG A 225 -9.42 -8.62 10.07
C ARG A 225 -10.75 -7.87 9.99
N GLN A 226 -11.86 -8.56 10.21
CA GLN A 226 -13.24 -8.06 10.00
C GLN A 226 -14.14 -8.33 11.22
N PRO A 227 -13.85 -7.70 12.37
CA PRO A 227 -14.54 -7.94 13.64
C PRO A 227 -16.02 -7.53 13.63
N GLN A 228 -16.46 -6.67 12.70
CA GLN A 228 -17.86 -6.32 12.52
C GLN A 228 -18.73 -7.52 12.12
N LEU A 229 -18.11 -8.58 11.58
CA LEU A 229 -18.82 -9.82 11.21
C LEU A 229 -19.01 -10.77 12.39
N ALA A 230 -18.56 -10.41 13.60
CA ALA A 230 -18.66 -11.20 14.82
C ALA A 230 -20.08 -11.68 15.14
N ALA A 231 -21.09 -10.85 14.84
CA ALA A 231 -22.49 -11.19 15.08
C ALA A 231 -22.98 -12.40 14.25
N PHE A 232 -22.30 -12.72 13.15
CA PHE A 232 -22.64 -13.85 12.28
C PHE A 232 -21.90 -15.15 12.65
N CYS A 233 -20.84 -15.05 13.44
CA CYS A 233 -20.09 -16.22 13.90
C CYS A 233 -20.93 -17.03 14.89
N ARG A 234 -21.19 -18.29 14.58
CA ARG A 234 -21.96 -19.22 15.43
C ARG A 234 -21.09 -20.22 16.20
N CYS A 235 -19.79 -20.25 15.92
CA CYS A 235 -18.87 -21.23 16.46
C CYS A 235 -18.02 -20.70 17.62
N TRP A 236 -18.37 -19.55 18.23
CA TRP A 236 -17.67 -18.97 19.39
C TRP A 236 -17.31 -19.99 20.47
N LYS A 237 -18.24 -20.89 20.80
CA LYS A 237 -18.08 -21.97 21.79
C LYS A 237 -17.10 -23.07 21.41
N ASN A 238 -16.74 -23.16 20.13
CA ASN A 238 -15.86 -24.19 19.59
C ASN A 238 -14.43 -23.66 19.38
N LEU A 239 -14.19 -22.35 19.51
CA LEU A 239 -12.84 -21.79 19.41
C LEU A 239 -11.95 -22.37 20.52
N SER A 240 -10.80 -22.89 20.11
CA SER A 240 -9.73 -23.35 20.98
C SER A 240 -9.10 -22.20 21.76
N ILE A 241 -8.31 -22.54 22.78
CA ILE A 241 -7.57 -21.57 23.59
C ILE A 241 -6.61 -20.76 22.72
N THR A 242 -5.95 -21.42 21.76
CA THR A 242 -5.01 -20.78 20.83
C THR A 242 -5.70 -19.83 19.87
N GLU A 243 -6.85 -20.22 19.30
CA GLU A 243 -7.64 -19.36 18.42
C GLU A 243 -8.17 -18.12 19.17
N TRP A 244 -8.62 -18.29 20.41
CA TRP A 244 -9.01 -17.14 21.24
C TRP A 244 -7.84 -16.21 21.56
N ALA A 245 -6.68 -16.77 21.93
CA ALA A 245 -5.50 -15.97 22.24
C ALA A 245 -5.05 -15.15 21.02
N GLU A 246 -5.03 -15.76 19.84
CA GLU A 246 -4.72 -15.08 18.58
C GLU A 246 -5.74 -13.98 18.29
N LEU A 247 -7.05 -14.31 18.35
CA LEU A 247 -8.12 -13.35 18.06
C LEU A 247 -8.08 -12.14 18.99
N LEU A 248 -7.94 -12.35 20.30
CA LEU A 248 -7.96 -11.27 21.30
C LEU A 248 -6.70 -10.43 21.28
N SER A 249 -5.55 -11.00 20.86
CA SER A 249 -4.32 -10.22 20.69
C SER A 249 -4.45 -9.11 19.64
N VAL A 250 -5.34 -9.28 18.65
CA VAL A 250 -5.60 -8.29 17.59
C VAL A 250 -6.92 -7.56 17.80
N GLN A 251 -7.96 -8.24 18.31
CA GLN A 251 -9.31 -7.70 18.47
C GLN A 251 -9.85 -7.88 19.91
N PRO A 252 -9.30 -7.14 20.90
CA PRO A 252 -9.70 -7.26 22.31
C PRO A 252 -11.21 -7.15 22.58
N ARG A 253 -11.91 -6.28 21.85
CA ARG A 253 -13.37 -6.06 21.96
C ARG A 253 -14.22 -7.31 21.77
N LEU A 254 -13.69 -8.32 21.07
CA LEU A 254 -14.39 -9.58 20.82
C LEU A 254 -14.44 -10.49 22.04
N ILE A 255 -13.76 -10.12 23.14
CA ILE A 255 -13.87 -10.81 24.44
C ILE A 255 -15.32 -10.90 24.94
N SER A 256 -16.18 -9.97 24.54
CA SER A 256 -17.61 -9.98 24.86
C SER A 256 -18.38 -11.16 24.24
N TYR A 257 -17.82 -11.84 23.25
CA TYR A 257 -18.36 -13.07 22.65
C TYR A 257 -17.76 -14.35 23.27
N CYS A 258 -16.83 -14.23 24.22
CA CYS A 258 -16.24 -15.39 24.87
C CYS A 258 -17.34 -16.18 25.61
N PRO A 259 -17.47 -17.49 25.34
CA PRO A 259 -18.47 -18.31 26.01
C PRO A 259 -18.13 -18.40 27.50
N ASN A 260 -18.98 -17.77 28.31
CA ASN A 260 -18.91 -17.93 29.75
C ASN A 260 -19.28 -19.38 30.13
N PRO A 261 -18.47 -20.14 30.91
CA PRO A 261 -17.08 -19.89 31.35
C PRO A 261 -16.14 -20.99 30.85
N ARG A 262 -15.62 -20.96 29.61
CA ARG A 262 -14.40 -21.72 29.25
C ARG A 262 -13.57 -21.01 28.16
N PRO A 263 -12.26 -20.79 28.38
CA PRO A 263 -11.44 -21.02 29.58
C PRO A 263 -11.01 -19.70 30.29
N PRO A 264 -11.45 -19.46 31.55
CA PRO A 264 -11.09 -18.28 32.35
C PRO A 264 -9.59 -18.01 32.49
N ALA A 265 -8.75 -19.04 32.56
CA ALA A 265 -7.30 -18.86 32.73
C ALA A 265 -6.63 -18.09 31.58
N MET A 266 -7.09 -18.30 30.34
CA MET A 266 -6.60 -17.55 29.18
C MET A 266 -7.10 -16.10 29.25
N LEU A 267 -8.37 -15.89 29.61
CA LEU A 267 -8.93 -14.55 29.78
C LEU A 267 -8.21 -13.77 30.88
N VAL A 268 -7.85 -14.40 31.99
CA VAL A 268 -7.07 -13.79 33.07
C VAL A 268 -5.69 -13.36 32.57
N GLY A 269 -4.98 -14.24 31.86
CA GLY A 269 -3.67 -13.91 31.29
C GLY A 269 -3.75 -12.76 30.29
N PHE A 270 -4.79 -12.75 29.46
CA PHE A 270 -5.06 -11.68 28.50
C PHE A 270 -5.38 -10.35 29.20
N LEU A 271 -6.32 -10.34 30.15
CA LEU A 271 -6.69 -9.16 30.91
C LEU A 271 -5.49 -8.58 31.67
N ILE A 272 -4.67 -9.42 32.31
CA ILE A 272 -3.44 -8.96 32.97
C ILE A 272 -2.50 -8.24 31.99
N SER A 273 -2.46 -8.68 30.72
CA SER A 273 -1.60 -8.10 29.68
C SER A 273 -2.24 -6.89 28.97
N SER A 274 -3.57 -6.74 29.05
CA SER A 274 -4.37 -5.63 28.48
C SER A 274 -5.52 -5.27 29.43
N PRO A 275 -5.24 -4.56 30.55
CA PRO A 275 -6.24 -4.22 31.55
C PRO A 275 -7.42 -3.40 31.02
N GLU A 276 -7.19 -2.55 30.01
CA GLU A 276 -8.21 -1.76 29.31
C GLU A 276 -9.32 -2.62 28.70
N SER A 277 -9.04 -3.90 28.43
CA SER A 277 -10.02 -4.85 27.91
C SER A 277 -11.12 -5.22 28.93
N ALA A 278 -10.93 -4.89 30.21
CA ALA A 278 -11.94 -5.02 31.26
C ALA A 278 -13.26 -4.32 30.89
N ALA A 279 -13.20 -3.21 30.15
CA ALA A 279 -14.38 -2.45 29.71
C ALA A 279 -15.35 -3.27 28.82
N TYR A 280 -14.87 -4.36 28.20
CA TYR A 280 -15.67 -5.21 27.32
C TYR A 280 -16.22 -6.46 28.03
N ILE A 281 -15.83 -6.71 29.28
CA ILE A 281 -16.35 -7.81 30.09
C ILE A 281 -17.75 -7.45 30.60
N LYS A 282 -18.76 -8.20 30.14
CA LYS A 282 -20.15 -8.02 30.56
C LYS A 282 -20.49 -8.76 31.86
N ASP A 283 -19.80 -9.85 32.13
CA ASP A 283 -20.07 -10.71 33.27
C ASP A 283 -18.77 -11.14 33.95
N TRP A 284 -18.57 -10.62 35.15
CA TRP A 284 -17.42 -10.86 36.01
C TRP A 284 -17.62 -12.05 36.97
N SER A 285 -18.81 -12.66 36.99
CA SER A 285 -19.11 -13.80 37.87
C SER A 285 -18.40 -15.10 37.47
N CYS A 286 -17.82 -15.12 36.27
CA CYS A 286 -17.11 -16.27 35.70
C CYS A 286 -15.71 -16.50 36.28
N PHE A 287 -15.13 -15.48 36.94
CA PHE A 287 -13.79 -15.54 37.51
C PHE A 287 -13.81 -16.18 38.92
N SER A 288 -12.93 -17.14 39.14
CA SER A 288 -12.71 -17.74 40.45
C SER A 288 -11.99 -16.76 41.39
N LEU A 289 -11.95 -17.09 42.69
CA LEU A 289 -11.17 -16.30 43.64
C LEU A 289 -9.67 -16.24 43.28
N TYR A 290 -9.15 -17.33 42.69
CA TYR A 290 -7.75 -17.38 42.25
C TYR A 290 -7.51 -16.48 41.04
N ASP A 291 -8.45 -16.45 40.10
CA ASP A 291 -8.40 -15.55 38.94
C ASP A 291 -8.37 -14.08 39.39
N TRP A 292 -9.25 -13.72 40.33
CA TRP A 292 -9.25 -12.38 40.93
C TRP A 292 -7.96 -12.06 41.67
N LEU A 293 -7.40 -13.00 42.43
CA LEU A 293 -6.10 -12.81 43.06
C LEU A 293 -5.03 -12.51 42.00
N LEU A 294 -4.97 -13.28 40.92
CA LEU A 294 -4.00 -13.04 39.85
C LEU A 294 -4.20 -11.68 39.18
N MET A 295 -5.44 -11.30 38.85
CA MET A 295 -5.73 -10.00 38.22
C MET A 295 -5.33 -8.84 39.14
N LEU A 296 -5.82 -8.82 40.38
CA LEU A 296 -5.58 -7.74 41.35
C LEU A 296 -4.12 -7.64 41.78
N ARG A 297 -3.39 -8.75 41.83
CA ARG A 297 -1.95 -8.78 42.12
C ARG A 297 -1.14 -8.05 41.05
N ASN A 298 -1.60 -8.07 39.80
CA ASN A 298 -0.85 -7.52 38.65
C ASN A 298 -1.35 -6.14 38.20
N SER A 299 -2.61 -5.77 38.41
CA SER A 299 -3.12 -4.41 38.14
C SER A 299 -4.24 -4.00 39.12
N CYS A 300 -4.24 -2.71 39.50
CA CYS A 300 -5.33 -2.11 40.27
C CYS A 300 -6.55 -1.72 39.42
N ASP A 301 -6.47 -1.75 38.09
CA ASP A 301 -7.59 -1.43 37.20
C ASP A 301 -8.79 -2.38 37.37
N PHE A 302 -8.55 -3.58 37.91
CA PHE A 302 -9.58 -4.58 38.18
C PHE A 302 -10.32 -4.35 39.51
N GLU A 303 -9.81 -3.46 40.37
CA GLU A 303 -10.37 -3.19 41.69
C GLU A 303 -11.86 -2.82 41.66
N PRO A 304 -12.35 -1.93 40.76
CA PRO A 304 -13.76 -1.56 40.72
C PRO A 304 -14.69 -2.70 40.31
N HIS A 305 -14.14 -3.77 39.72
CA HIS A 305 -14.91 -4.89 39.21
C HIS A 305 -14.94 -6.09 40.17
N CYS A 306 -14.03 -6.14 41.16
CA CYS A 306 -13.95 -7.23 42.12
C CYS A 306 -15.02 -7.11 43.20
N ASN A 307 -15.97 -8.05 43.21
CA ASN A 307 -17.05 -8.12 44.21
C ASN A 307 -16.84 -9.23 45.25
N CYS A 308 -15.66 -9.86 45.30
CA CYS A 308 -15.41 -11.04 46.14
C CYS A 308 -14.31 -10.85 47.20
N TRP A 309 -13.97 -9.61 47.54
CA TRP A 309 -12.97 -9.26 48.57
C TRP A 309 -13.14 -10.04 49.88
N GLU A 310 -14.37 -10.09 50.39
CA GLU A 310 -14.71 -10.77 51.66
C GLU A 310 -14.54 -12.30 51.61
N ARG A 311 -14.44 -12.87 50.40
CA ARG A 311 -14.29 -14.31 50.19
C ARG A 311 -12.82 -14.74 50.10
N PHE A 312 -11.89 -13.79 50.09
CA PHE A 312 -10.46 -14.11 50.01
C PHE A 312 -9.97 -14.73 51.32
N PRO A 313 -9.34 -15.92 51.29
CA PRO A 313 -8.70 -16.50 52.47
C PRO A 313 -7.50 -15.66 52.90
N VAL A 314 -7.05 -15.86 54.14
CA VAL A 314 -5.87 -15.18 54.72
C VAL A 314 -4.64 -15.29 53.80
N SER A 315 -4.40 -16.45 53.21
CA SER A 315 -3.28 -16.67 52.27
C SER A 315 -3.37 -15.82 51.01
N TYR A 316 -4.57 -15.51 50.51
CA TYR A 316 -4.76 -14.66 49.33
C TYR A 316 -4.53 -13.19 49.69
N TRP A 317 -5.02 -12.75 50.84
CA TRP A 317 -4.74 -11.40 51.35
C TRP A 317 -3.25 -11.19 51.59
N TRP A 318 -2.56 -12.17 52.19
CA TRP A 318 -1.11 -12.12 52.35
C TRP A 318 -0.40 -11.99 51.00
N ASN A 319 -0.78 -12.82 50.03
CA ASN A 319 -0.18 -12.77 48.68
C ASN A 319 -0.45 -11.42 48.00
N LEU A 320 -1.68 -10.93 48.09
CA LEU A 320 -2.07 -9.67 47.50
C LEU A 320 -1.26 -8.51 48.11
N LEU A 321 -1.19 -8.40 49.44
CA LEU A 321 -0.44 -7.34 50.12
C LEU A 321 1.08 -7.44 49.91
N PHE A 322 1.59 -8.65 49.71
CA PHE A 322 3.00 -8.84 49.35
C PHE A 322 3.32 -8.24 47.97
N HIS A 323 2.36 -8.16 47.05
CA HIS A 323 2.56 -7.60 45.72
C HIS A 323 2.00 -6.18 45.55
N GLN A 324 0.90 -5.86 46.21
CA GLN A 324 0.12 -4.62 46.12
C GLN A 324 -0.21 -4.14 47.54
N PRO A 325 0.74 -3.46 48.22
CA PRO A 325 0.58 -3.08 49.63
C PRO A 325 -0.53 -2.05 49.85
N ASP A 326 -0.95 -1.32 48.82
CA ASP A 326 -1.97 -0.27 48.91
C ASP A 326 -3.36 -0.80 49.28
N TYR A 327 -3.61 -2.11 49.08
CA TYR A 327 -4.85 -2.76 49.51
C TYR A 327 -4.94 -3.01 51.03
N ILE A 328 -3.96 -2.60 51.83
CA ILE A 328 -3.91 -2.86 53.28
C ILE A 328 -5.16 -2.35 54.01
N GLU A 329 -5.69 -1.20 53.60
CA GLU A 329 -6.88 -0.59 54.23
C GLU A 329 -8.17 -1.37 53.92
N ARG A 330 -8.13 -2.26 52.93
CA ARG A 330 -9.26 -3.14 52.57
C ARG A 330 -9.17 -4.53 53.19
N CYS A 331 -8.05 -4.89 53.81
CA CYS A 331 -7.81 -6.24 54.32
C CYS A 331 -8.62 -6.51 55.61
N PRO A 332 -9.67 -7.35 55.58
CA PRO A 332 -10.50 -7.60 56.77
C PRO A 332 -9.84 -8.56 57.76
N VAL A 333 -8.76 -9.24 57.36
CA VAL A 333 -8.08 -10.30 58.13
C VAL A 333 -6.67 -9.90 58.56
N ILE A 334 -6.38 -8.60 58.62
CA ILE A 334 -5.05 -8.05 58.97
C ILE A 334 -4.51 -8.55 60.32
N ASN A 335 -5.41 -8.83 61.27
CA ASN A 335 -5.11 -9.35 62.59
C ASN A 335 -4.90 -10.88 62.64
N GLN A 336 -5.06 -11.59 61.52
CA GLN A 336 -4.89 -13.04 61.42
C GLN A 336 -3.52 -13.45 60.86
N PHE A 337 -2.68 -12.50 60.43
CA PHE A 337 -1.32 -12.77 60.00
C PHE A 337 -0.41 -13.13 61.17
N SER A 338 0.48 -14.11 60.95
CA SER A 338 1.47 -14.48 61.96
C SER A 338 2.56 -13.42 62.11
N GLU A 339 3.39 -13.56 63.14
CA GLU A 339 4.55 -12.69 63.32
C GLU A 339 5.53 -12.80 62.13
N GLU A 340 5.72 -14.02 61.63
CA GLU A 340 6.56 -14.30 60.46
C GLU A 340 6.01 -13.64 59.19
N ASP A 341 4.69 -13.69 58.98
CA ASP A 341 4.01 -13.02 57.86
C ASP A 341 4.29 -11.51 57.88
N TRP A 342 4.13 -10.88 59.04
CA TRP A 342 4.39 -9.46 59.23
C TRP A 342 5.86 -9.09 59.01
N GLN A 343 6.79 -9.93 59.48
CA GLN A 343 8.21 -9.72 59.24
C GLN A 343 8.53 -9.72 57.74
N LEU A 344 7.96 -10.66 56.96
CA LEU A 344 8.16 -10.73 55.52
C LEU A 344 7.51 -9.54 54.79
N LEU A 345 6.27 -9.19 55.13
CA LEU A 345 5.56 -8.06 54.55
C LEU A 345 6.28 -6.73 54.84
N CYS A 346 6.68 -6.48 56.09
CA CYS A 346 7.38 -5.25 56.48
C CYS A 346 8.81 -5.17 55.92
N ARG A 347 9.46 -6.33 55.68
CA ARG A 347 10.77 -6.38 55.02
C ARG A 347 10.67 -5.93 53.56
N LYS A 348 9.62 -6.32 52.85
CA LYS A 348 9.39 -5.92 51.46
C LYS A 348 8.81 -4.52 51.35
N HIS A 349 7.85 -4.19 52.21
CA HIS A 349 7.09 -2.94 52.20
C HIS A 349 7.14 -2.27 53.57
N PRO A 350 8.18 -1.46 53.87
CA PRO A 350 8.38 -0.88 55.21
C PRO A 350 7.22 -0.01 55.72
N LEU A 351 6.42 0.56 54.81
CA LEU A 351 5.25 1.38 55.15
C LEU A 351 4.15 0.59 55.86
N LEU A 352 4.11 -0.75 55.70
CA LEU A 352 3.12 -1.60 56.34
C LEU A 352 3.32 -1.72 57.86
N LYS A 353 4.50 -1.34 58.40
CA LYS A 353 4.79 -1.38 59.84
C LYS A 353 3.77 -0.62 60.70
N LYS A 354 3.17 0.44 60.17
CA LYS A 354 2.17 1.26 60.90
C LYS A 354 0.82 0.55 61.07
N TYR A 355 0.56 -0.51 60.30
CA TYR A 355 -0.68 -1.30 60.36
C TYR A 355 -0.49 -2.63 61.09
N ARG A 356 0.72 -2.92 61.58
CA ARG A 356 1.00 -4.10 62.39
C ARG A 356 0.26 -3.96 63.75
N PRO A 357 -0.62 -4.91 64.12
CA PRO A 357 -1.40 -4.86 65.35
C PRO A 357 -0.58 -4.83 66.63
#